data_AF-A0A2B7XEN6-F1
#
_entry.id   AF-A0A2B7XEN6-F1
#
_cell.length_a   1.000
_cell.length_b   1.000
_cell.length_c   1.000
_cell.angle_alpha   90.00
_cell.angle_beta   90.00
_cell.angle_gamma   90.00
#
_symmetry.space_group_name_H-M   'P 1'
#
loop_
_entity.id
_entity.type
_entity.pdbx_description
1 polymer ?
#
loop_
_entity_poly.entity_id
_entity_poly.type
_entity_poly.pdbx_seq_one_letter_code
_entity_poly.pdbx_strand_id
1 'polypeptide(L)'
;MYIKPTTLLASALLWGSSLAGSHLVSCSDPFKPYVISAPNIKATLIPYGATLTSLLVNDRNGKQQDVAVGYDDPKQYLTDTQTNHTYFGCIVGRYANRIKNGSFELDGAEYPITKNENNDTQTLHGGVVGYDQRAWKVVNHTETSVTFSLLDTGFEGFPGDVITYATYSVGSSCTKEESKCETKLTAKTVSLALTEKTPIMLAHHIYWNLNAFKKPNVLDDTTLHLPLSKRFIYIDSAAIPTGELADTATTFDGALDFTKPKLIGKDIASAENCGADCTGYDNAFIIDRPSNESDWTSSPETMDVALNMASETTGISMQVTTNQKAVQIYSCNNQDGTIPVKQSQVQRNKMEANKDSVDVINQYGCIVIETEGWIDGISNPKWGQDKYQIYSPETGPAVNWVTFAFGNV
;
A
#
# COMPACT_ATOMS: atom_id res chain seq x y z
N MET A 1 47.65 -64.75 -23.39
CA MET A 1 47.60 -64.94 -21.92
C MET A 1 47.16 -63.59 -21.35
N TYR A 2 45.92 -63.25 -21.01
CA TYR A 2 44.55 -63.82 -20.88
C TYR A 2 43.62 -63.12 -21.93
N ILE A 3 42.80 -63.74 -22.80
CA ILE A 3 41.40 -64.28 -22.65
C ILE A 3 40.44 -63.25 -22.01
N LYS A 4 39.28 -62.78 -22.52
CA LYS A 4 38.35 -62.96 -23.70
C LYS A 4 37.17 -61.91 -23.52
N PRO A 5 36.04 -61.86 -24.27
CA PRO A 5 35.88 -61.23 -25.60
C PRO A 5 34.57 -60.37 -25.75
N THR A 6 34.32 -59.93 -26.99
CA THR A 6 33.00 -59.62 -27.64
C THR A 6 32.14 -58.46 -27.13
N THR A 7 32.07 -57.39 -27.93
CA THR A 7 30.95 -56.44 -28.00
C THR A 7 30.19 -56.62 -29.31
N LEU A 8 28.88 -56.90 -29.19
CA LEU A 8 27.89 -56.96 -30.26
C LEU A 8 27.37 -55.56 -30.61
N LEU A 9 27.01 -55.36 -31.89
CA LEU A 9 26.31 -54.20 -32.43
C LEU A 9 24.89 -54.01 -31.85
N ALA A 10 24.43 -52.75 -31.77
CA ALA A 10 23.04 -52.33 -32.03
C ALA A 10 23.01 -50.79 -32.15
N SER A 11 23.01 -50.25 -33.37
CA SER A 11 21.83 -49.74 -34.11
C SER A 11 21.15 -48.52 -33.48
N ALA A 12 21.35 -47.38 -34.15
CA ALA A 12 20.74 -46.09 -33.88
C ALA A 12 19.21 -46.11 -34.07
N LEU A 13 18.50 -45.51 -33.13
CA LEU A 13 17.08 -45.14 -33.26
C LEU A 13 16.97 -43.62 -33.16
N LEU A 14 16.69 -43.01 -34.31
CA LEU A 14 16.20 -41.65 -34.45
C LEU A 14 14.80 -41.58 -33.86
N TRP A 15 14.61 -40.77 -32.81
CA TRP A 15 13.31 -40.24 -32.44
C TRP A 15 13.40 -38.72 -32.53
N GLY A 16 12.78 -38.18 -33.58
CA GLY A 16 12.58 -36.75 -33.74
C GLY A 16 11.60 -36.27 -32.68
N SER A 17 12.11 -35.52 -31.70
CA SER A 17 11.29 -34.73 -30.80
C SER A 17 10.81 -33.48 -31.53
N SER A 18 9.51 -33.41 -31.77
CA SER A 18 8.80 -32.21 -32.22
C SER A 18 9.14 -31.03 -31.32
N LEU A 19 9.63 -29.94 -31.93
CA LEU A 19 9.68 -28.62 -31.33
C LEU A 19 8.25 -28.18 -30.99
N ALA A 20 7.84 -28.36 -29.74
CA ALA A 20 6.66 -27.69 -29.21
C ALA A 20 7.01 -26.21 -29.12
N GLY A 21 6.28 -25.40 -29.91
CA GLY A 21 6.46 -23.97 -29.98
C GLY A 21 6.45 -23.34 -28.59
N SER A 22 7.42 -22.47 -28.36
CA SER A 22 7.39 -21.47 -27.30
C SER A 22 6.08 -20.70 -27.40
N HIS A 23 5.12 -21.00 -26.53
CA HIS A 23 4.03 -20.09 -26.26
C HIS A 23 4.66 -18.82 -25.71
N LEU A 24 4.76 -17.79 -26.57
CA LEU A 24 4.89 -16.41 -26.13
C LEU A 24 3.80 -16.22 -25.07
N VAL A 25 4.21 -16.05 -23.81
CA VAL A 25 3.31 -15.69 -22.71
C VAL A 25 2.59 -14.44 -23.19
N SER A 26 1.31 -14.57 -23.53
CA SER A 26 0.50 -13.43 -23.94
C SER A 26 0.58 -12.41 -22.82
N CYS A 27 1.01 -11.18 -23.13
CA CYS A 27 0.97 -10.08 -22.18
C CYS A 27 -0.47 -10.00 -21.66
N SER A 28 -0.69 -10.38 -20.40
CA SER A 28 -2.02 -10.33 -19.79
C SER A 28 -2.45 -8.87 -19.75
N ASP A 29 -3.67 -8.57 -20.19
CA ASP A 29 -4.24 -7.23 -20.14
C ASP A 29 -4.07 -6.63 -18.72
N PRO A 30 -3.27 -5.56 -18.55
CA PRO A 30 -2.98 -4.98 -17.24
C PRO A 30 -4.20 -4.29 -16.62
N PHE A 31 -5.27 -4.11 -17.38
CA PHE A 31 -6.52 -3.49 -16.93
C PHE A 31 -7.62 -4.53 -16.68
N LYS A 32 -7.34 -5.82 -16.85
CA LYS A 32 -8.31 -6.88 -16.56
C LYS A 32 -8.60 -6.94 -15.05
N PRO A 33 -9.87 -6.81 -14.61
CA PRO A 33 -10.23 -6.97 -13.20
C PRO A 33 -10.11 -8.42 -12.71
N TYR A 34 -9.60 -8.59 -11.49
CA TYR A 34 -9.55 -9.83 -10.72
C TYR A 34 -10.31 -9.62 -9.42
N VAL A 35 -11.38 -10.40 -9.24
CA VAL A 35 -12.24 -10.33 -8.05
C VAL A 35 -11.84 -11.44 -7.09
N ILE A 36 -11.73 -11.08 -5.81
CA ILE A 36 -11.61 -12.02 -4.70
C ILE A 36 -12.73 -11.73 -3.68
N SER A 37 -13.32 -12.76 -3.09
CA SER A 37 -14.47 -12.62 -2.21
C SER A 37 -14.48 -13.65 -1.09
N ALA A 38 -15.00 -13.22 0.06
CA ALA A 38 -15.43 -14.06 1.16
C ALA A 38 -16.79 -13.53 1.66
N PRO A 39 -17.50 -14.20 2.59
CA PRO A 39 -18.73 -13.66 3.15
C PRO A 39 -18.55 -12.21 3.62
N ASN A 40 -19.45 -11.32 3.19
CA ASN A 40 -19.49 -9.89 3.54
C ASN A 40 -18.28 -9.03 3.13
N ILE A 41 -17.36 -9.55 2.31
CA ILE A 41 -16.23 -8.78 1.77
C ILE A 41 -15.91 -9.17 0.32
N LYS A 42 -15.73 -8.18 -0.55
CA LYS A 42 -15.34 -8.40 -1.95
C LYS A 42 -14.36 -7.33 -2.39
N ALA A 43 -13.19 -7.75 -2.86
CA ALA A 43 -12.17 -6.87 -3.40
C ALA A 43 -12.05 -7.07 -4.92
N THR A 44 -11.81 -5.98 -5.64
CA THR A 44 -11.48 -6.00 -7.08
C THR A 44 -10.10 -5.39 -7.26
N LEU A 45 -9.24 -6.07 -8.01
CA LEU A 45 -7.87 -5.66 -8.27
C LEU A 45 -7.54 -5.69 -9.76
N ILE A 46 -6.56 -4.90 -10.19
CA ILE A 46 -6.04 -4.92 -11.57
C ILE A 46 -4.51 -5.10 -11.58
N PRO A 47 -3.92 -5.73 -12.60
CA PRO A 47 -2.47 -5.90 -12.66
C PRO A 47 -1.66 -4.61 -12.85
N TYR A 48 -2.22 -3.54 -13.41
CA TYR A 48 -1.59 -2.22 -13.46
C TYR A 48 -1.37 -1.70 -12.04
N GLY A 49 -0.11 -1.58 -11.62
CA GLY A 49 0.25 -1.19 -10.26
C GLY A 49 -0.10 -2.20 -9.16
N ALA A 50 -0.56 -3.41 -9.52
CA ALA A 50 -1.18 -4.37 -8.59
C ALA A 50 -2.25 -3.70 -7.70
N THR A 51 -3.10 -2.89 -8.35
CA THR A 51 -3.97 -1.88 -7.73
C THR A 51 -5.27 -2.48 -7.18
N LEU A 52 -5.63 -2.11 -5.96
CA LEU A 52 -6.97 -2.33 -5.39
C LEU A 52 -7.93 -1.25 -5.90
N THR A 53 -8.93 -1.64 -6.70
CA THR A 53 -9.87 -0.69 -7.33
C THR A 53 -11.19 -0.55 -6.58
N SER A 54 -11.57 -1.57 -5.82
CA SER A 54 -12.82 -1.60 -5.04
C SER A 54 -12.67 -2.54 -3.85
N LEU A 55 -13.23 -2.14 -2.71
CA LEU A 55 -13.37 -3.00 -1.53
C LEU A 55 -14.77 -2.80 -0.92
N LEU A 56 -15.64 -3.76 -1.14
CA LEU A 56 -17.00 -3.77 -0.60
C LEU A 56 -17.01 -4.49 0.76
N VAL A 57 -17.48 -3.79 1.79
CA VAL A 57 -17.71 -4.32 3.15
C VAL A 57 -19.10 -3.91 3.63
N ASN A 58 -19.65 -4.61 4.62
CA ASN A 58 -20.98 -4.29 5.14
C ASN A 58 -20.96 -3.14 6.15
N ASP A 59 -21.89 -2.19 6.00
CA ASP A 59 -22.21 -1.21 7.01
C ASP A 59 -23.03 -1.81 8.18
N ARG A 60 -23.34 -0.98 9.19
CA ARG A 60 -24.08 -1.43 10.38
C ARG A 60 -25.47 -2.01 10.08
N ASN A 61 -26.02 -1.72 8.91
CA ASN A 61 -27.33 -2.19 8.45
C ASN A 61 -27.20 -3.40 7.51
N GLY A 62 -26.00 -3.95 7.34
CA GLY A 62 -25.73 -5.08 6.45
C GLY A 62 -25.68 -4.72 4.96
N LYS A 63 -25.63 -3.43 4.59
CA LYS A 63 -25.52 -3.02 3.19
C LYS A 63 -24.06 -2.91 2.78
N GLN A 64 -23.73 -3.36 1.57
CA GLN A 64 -22.38 -3.25 1.03
C GLN A 64 -22.05 -1.80 0.66
N GLN A 65 -20.94 -1.31 1.20
CA GLN A 65 -20.35 -0.01 0.90
C GLN A 65 -18.94 -0.20 0.36
N ASP A 66 -18.57 0.58 -0.66
CA ASP A 66 -17.21 0.59 -1.17
C ASP A 66 -16.39 1.60 -0.39
N VAL A 67 -15.40 1.11 0.35
CA VAL A 67 -14.58 1.93 1.26
C VAL A 67 -13.24 2.33 0.64
N ALA A 68 -12.89 1.81 -0.54
CA ALA A 68 -11.70 2.18 -1.28
C ALA A 68 -12.03 3.24 -2.33
N VAL A 69 -11.26 4.33 -2.38
CA VAL A 69 -11.34 5.34 -3.43
C VAL A 69 -10.64 4.82 -4.69
N GLY A 70 -11.17 5.18 -5.87
CA GLY A 70 -10.63 4.73 -7.15
C GLY A 70 -11.63 4.93 -8.28
N TYR A 71 -11.50 4.12 -9.32
CA TYR A 71 -12.29 4.21 -10.54
C TYR A 71 -13.04 2.90 -10.83
N ASP A 72 -14.25 3.02 -11.42
CA ASP A 72 -15.01 1.85 -11.89
C ASP A 72 -14.41 1.28 -13.18
N ASP A 73 -13.90 2.14 -14.07
CA ASP A 73 -13.22 1.73 -15.31
C ASP A 73 -11.71 1.60 -15.07
N PRO A 74 -11.14 0.39 -15.16
CA PRO A 74 -9.70 0.16 -15.03
C PRO A 74 -8.81 1.05 -15.91
N LYS A 75 -9.29 1.50 -17.07
CA LYS A 75 -8.50 2.36 -17.97
C LYS A 75 -8.34 3.78 -17.43
N GLN A 76 -9.22 4.23 -16.53
CA GLN A 76 -9.09 5.54 -15.90
C GLN A 76 -7.84 5.64 -15.03
N TYR A 77 -7.31 4.53 -14.52
CA TYR A 77 -6.03 4.52 -13.79
C TYR A 77 -4.86 4.98 -14.66
N LEU A 78 -4.84 4.60 -15.95
CA LEU A 78 -3.82 5.10 -16.88
C LEU A 78 -4.02 6.59 -17.17
N THR A 79 -5.26 7.03 -17.37
CA THR A 79 -5.57 8.45 -17.57
C THR A 79 -5.15 9.26 -16.35
N ASP A 80 -5.42 8.77 -15.14
CA ASP A 80 -5.03 9.43 -13.91
C ASP A 80 -3.51 9.51 -13.77
N THR A 81 -2.77 8.41 -14.00
CA THR A 81 -1.29 8.44 -14.06
C THR A 81 -0.76 9.53 -15.00
N GLN A 82 -1.43 9.76 -16.13
CA GLN A 82 -1.00 10.74 -17.14
C GLN A 82 -1.43 12.18 -16.81
N THR A 83 -2.29 12.38 -15.81
CA THR A 83 -2.85 13.69 -15.45
C THR A 83 -2.56 14.06 -14.01
N ASN A 84 -3.40 13.61 -13.05
CA ASN A 84 -3.30 14.00 -11.64
C ASN A 84 -2.29 13.17 -10.87
N HIS A 85 -2.02 11.95 -11.35
CA HIS A 85 -1.15 10.94 -10.76
C HIS A 85 -1.44 10.74 -9.26
N THR A 86 -2.67 10.35 -8.94
CA THR A 86 -3.15 10.23 -7.55
C THR A 86 -2.68 9.00 -6.80
N TYR A 87 -2.05 8.03 -7.48
CA TYR A 87 -1.63 6.76 -6.87
C TYR A 87 -2.76 5.94 -6.23
N PHE A 88 -4.03 6.11 -6.64
CA PHE A 88 -5.17 5.41 -6.02
C PHE A 88 -4.98 3.89 -5.97
N GLY A 89 -4.81 3.34 -4.75
CA GLY A 89 -4.89 1.91 -4.45
C GLY A 89 -3.73 1.06 -4.96
N CYS A 90 -2.73 1.66 -5.59
CA CYS A 90 -1.60 0.96 -6.19
C CYS A 90 -0.51 0.60 -5.17
N ILE A 91 0.49 -0.16 -5.61
CA ILE A 91 1.75 -0.33 -4.89
C ILE A 91 2.75 0.71 -5.38
N VAL A 92 3.26 1.53 -4.47
CA VAL A 92 4.34 2.48 -4.73
C VAL A 92 5.70 1.85 -4.43
N GLY A 93 6.71 2.14 -5.27
CA GLY A 93 8.02 1.50 -5.20
C GLY A 93 8.93 1.80 -6.40
N ARG A 94 10.21 1.44 -6.37
CA ARG A 94 10.89 0.51 -5.43
C ARG A 94 11.09 1.05 -4.01
N TYR A 95 11.02 2.37 -3.85
CA TYR A 95 11.05 3.06 -2.57
C TYR A 95 9.86 4.02 -2.45
N ALA A 96 8.99 3.78 -1.49
CA ALA A 96 7.82 4.58 -1.16
C ALA A 96 8.23 5.90 -0.50
N ASN A 97 7.36 6.90 -0.56
CA ASN A 97 7.64 8.24 -0.10
C ASN A 97 8.90 8.85 -0.77
N ARG A 98 9.53 9.82 -0.13
CA ARG A 98 10.59 10.64 -0.71
C ARG A 98 11.99 10.11 -0.39
N ILE A 99 12.89 10.25 -1.36
CA ILE A 99 14.34 10.18 -1.18
C ILE A 99 14.92 11.55 -1.49
N LYS A 100 15.62 12.12 -0.50
CA LYS A 100 16.24 13.44 -0.60
C LYS A 100 17.21 13.49 -1.79
N ASN A 101 17.22 14.61 -2.51
CA ASN A 101 18.13 14.91 -3.63
C ASN A 101 18.05 13.94 -4.82
N GLY A 102 17.17 12.95 -4.82
CA GLY A 102 17.15 11.87 -5.81
C GLY A 102 18.45 11.07 -5.84
N SER A 103 19.03 10.82 -4.67
CA SER A 103 20.26 10.05 -4.53
C SER A 103 20.39 9.49 -3.13
N PHE A 104 21.08 8.36 -2.98
CA PHE A 104 21.44 7.81 -1.68
C PHE A 104 22.87 7.26 -1.70
N GLU A 105 23.45 7.07 -0.52
CA GLU A 105 24.76 6.43 -0.38
C GLU A 105 24.57 4.94 -0.06
N LEU A 106 25.32 4.08 -0.74
CA LEU A 106 25.36 2.66 -0.46
C LEU A 106 26.80 2.16 -0.56
N ASP A 107 27.29 1.58 0.53
CA ASP A 107 28.66 1.06 0.67
C ASP A 107 29.76 2.10 0.27
N GLY A 108 29.53 3.37 0.61
CA GLY A 108 30.47 4.46 0.33
C GLY A 108 30.37 5.06 -1.08
N ALA A 109 29.45 4.58 -1.91
CA ALA A 109 29.20 5.10 -3.25
C ALA A 109 27.85 5.81 -3.33
N GLU A 110 27.81 6.94 -4.03
CA GLU A 110 26.59 7.69 -4.31
C GLU A 110 25.85 7.09 -5.52
N TYR A 111 24.56 6.80 -5.35
CA TYR A 111 23.68 6.28 -6.38
C TYR A 111 22.65 7.34 -6.76
N PRO A 112 22.74 7.96 -7.95
CA PRO A 112 21.69 8.83 -8.45
C PRO A 112 20.50 8.00 -8.92
N ILE A 113 19.29 8.46 -8.61
CA ILE A 113 18.02 7.88 -9.04
C ILE A 113 17.16 8.96 -9.69
N THR A 114 16.14 8.53 -10.44
CA THR A 114 15.30 9.47 -11.18
C THR A 114 14.48 10.35 -10.25
N LYS A 115 14.50 11.65 -10.51
CA LYS A 115 13.71 12.67 -9.80
C LYS A 115 12.39 12.88 -10.54
N ASN A 116 11.32 13.14 -9.78
CA ASN A 116 9.96 13.29 -10.32
C ASN A 116 9.10 14.24 -9.50
N GLU A 117 9.65 14.89 -8.48
CA GLU A 117 8.89 15.78 -7.60
C GLU A 117 9.68 17.06 -7.29
N ASN A 118 8.94 18.12 -6.93
CA ASN A 118 9.45 19.38 -6.42
C ASN A 118 10.50 19.99 -7.37
N ASN A 119 10.12 20.16 -8.64
CA ASN A 119 10.98 20.65 -9.73
C ASN A 119 12.27 19.84 -9.88
N ASP A 120 12.13 18.50 -9.91
CA ASP A 120 13.22 17.55 -10.07
C ASP A 120 14.33 17.71 -9.03
N THR A 121 13.95 17.96 -7.78
CA THR A 121 14.91 18.02 -6.66
C THR A 121 14.97 16.72 -5.87
N GLN A 122 13.90 15.92 -5.90
CA GLN A 122 13.77 14.69 -5.12
C GLN A 122 13.07 13.57 -5.89
N THR A 123 13.21 12.35 -5.39
CA THR A 123 12.49 11.18 -5.89
C THR A 123 11.33 10.87 -4.98
N LEU A 124 10.13 10.72 -5.54
CA LEU A 124 8.92 10.31 -4.85
C LEU A 124 8.44 8.96 -5.42
N HIS A 125 8.06 8.03 -4.54
CA HIS A 125 7.39 6.77 -4.87
C HIS A 125 8.10 5.91 -5.93
N GLY A 126 9.42 6.05 -6.02
CA GLY A 126 10.28 5.25 -6.88
C GLY A 126 10.61 5.86 -8.23
N GLY A 127 10.18 7.09 -8.55
CA GLY A 127 10.58 7.82 -9.75
C GLY A 127 9.44 8.04 -10.75
N VAL A 128 9.79 8.40 -11.99
CA VAL A 128 8.81 8.83 -13.02
C VAL A 128 7.86 7.70 -13.42
N VAL A 129 8.34 6.47 -13.52
CA VAL A 129 7.57 5.24 -13.77
C VAL A 129 7.90 4.22 -12.68
N GLY A 130 7.40 4.52 -11.48
CA GLY A 130 7.43 3.64 -10.32
C GLY A 130 6.56 2.39 -10.48
N TYR A 131 6.50 1.58 -9.43
CA TYR A 131 5.79 0.29 -9.42
C TYR A 131 4.27 0.42 -9.69
N ASP A 132 3.72 1.60 -9.43
CA ASP A 132 2.32 1.97 -9.62
C ASP A 132 1.89 1.96 -11.10
N GLN A 133 2.83 2.23 -12.02
CA GLN A 133 2.56 2.32 -13.45
C GLN A 133 2.97 1.06 -14.22
N ARG A 134 3.60 0.09 -13.53
CA ARG A 134 4.09 -1.12 -14.17
C ARG A 134 2.95 -2.11 -14.35
N ALA A 135 2.98 -2.86 -15.45
CA ALA A 135 2.10 -3.99 -15.67
C ALA A 135 2.64 -5.21 -14.90
N TRP A 136 2.02 -5.55 -13.79
CA TRP A 136 2.37 -6.75 -13.04
C TRP A 136 1.80 -8.00 -13.72
N LYS A 137 2.46 -9.14 -13.57
CA LYS A 137 1.94 -10.43 -14.04
C LYS A 137 1.09 -11.07 -12.96
N VAL A 138 -0.08 -11.61 -13.31
CA VAL A 138 -0.84 -12.46 -12.38
C VAL A 138 -0.24 -13.85 -12.38
N VAL A 139 0.22 -14.31 -11.22
CA VAL A 139 0.87 -15.63 -11.06
C VAL A 139 0.01 -16.62 -10.29
N ASN A 140 -0.98 -16.14 -9.54
CA ASN A 140 -1.98 -16.99 -8.89
C ASN A 140 -3.30 -16.22 -8.68
N HIS A 141 -4.43 -16.90 -8.79
CA HIS A 141 -5.76 -16.35 -8.48
C HIS A 141 -6.69 -17.48 -8.02
N THR A 142 -7.26 -17.32 -6.83
CA THR A 142 -8.28 -18.18 -6.22
C THR A 142 -9.52 -17.34 -5.91
N GLU A 143 -10.57 -17.97 -5.37
CA GLU A 143 -11.77 -17.26 -4.93
C GLU A 143 -11.46 -16.19 -3.87
N THR A 144 -10.48 -16.41 -3.00
CA THR A 144 -10.19 -15.55 -1.85
C THR A 144 -8.85 -14.82 -1.95
N SER A 145 -8.03 -15.05 -2.98
CA SER A 145 -6.70 -14.45 -3.08
C SER A 145 -6.21 -14.26 -4.52
N VAL A 146 -5.42 -13.22 -4.75
CA VAL A 146 -4.69 -12.98 -6.00
C VAL A 146 -3.24 -12.61 -5.69
N THR A 147 -2.31 -13.16 -6.48
CA THR A 147 -0.89 -12.84 -6.39
C THR A 147 -0.39 -12.31 -7.73
N PHE A 148 0.24 -11.13 -7.67
CA PHE A 148 0.94 -10.48 -8.77
C PHE A 148 2.45 -10.64 -8.60
N SER A 149 3.20 -10.59 -9.70
CA SER A 149 4.66 -10.52 -9.70
C SER A 149 5.18 -9.41 -10.63
N LEU A 150 6.20 -8.69 -10.18
CA LEU A 150 6.94 -7.71 -10.97
C LEU A 150 8.44 -8.00 -10.85
N LEU A 151 9.10 -8.15 -12.00
CA LEU A 151 10.56 -8.14 -12.09
C LEU A 151 11.00 -6.72 -12.48
N ASP A 152 11.81 -6.13 -11.63
CA ASP A 152 12.46 -4.85 -11.85
C ASP A 152 13.96 -5.05 -12.01
N THR A 153 14.53 -4.66 -13.15
CA THR A 153 15.94 -4.90 -13.51
C THR A 153 16.79 -3.64 -13.36
N GLY A 154 16.60 -2.93 -12.24
CA GLY A 154 17.27 -1.66 -11.93
C GLY A 154 16.64 -0.43 -12.58
N PHE A 155 15.31 -0.42 -12.75
CA PHE A 155 14.60 0.72 -13.32
C PHE A 155 14.70 1.96 -12.41
N GLU A 156 14.54 3.16 -12.99
CA GLU A 156 14.70 4.46 -12.28
C GLU A 156 16.07 4.69 -11.61
N GLY A 157 17.09 3.95 -12.01
CA GLY A 157 18.47 4.10 -11.51
C GLY A 157 18.77 3.33 -10.22
N PHE A 158 17.82 2.57 -9.67
CA PHE A 158 18.09 1.72 -8.51
C PHE A 158 19.05 0.57 -8.88
N PRO A 159 20.01 0.20 -8.01
CA PRO A 159 20.93 -0.89 -8.28
C PRO A 159 20.23 -2.25 -8.21
N GLY A 160 20.71 -3.22 -8.98
CA GLY A 160 20.28 -4.60 -8.91
C GLY A 160 18.85 -4.92 -9.33
N ASP A 161 18.65 -6.21 -9.60
CA ASP A 161 17.38 -6.80 -9.96
C ASP A 161 16.58 -7.14 -8.70
N VAL A 162 15.27 -6.86 -8.72
CA VAL A 162 14.34 -7.20 -7.66
C VAL A 162 13.15 -7.94 -8.26
N ILE A 163 12.82 -9.11 -7.71
CA ILE A 163 11.54 -9.77 -7.97
C ILE A 163 10.62 -9.52 -6.78
N THR A 164 9.47 -8.92 -7.04
CA THR A 164 8.44 -8.65 -6.04
C THR A 164 7.20 -9.47 -6.32
N TYR A 165 6.66 -10.09 -5.27
CA TYR A 165 5.33 -10.70 -5.27
C TYR A 165 4.39 -9.89 -4.39
N ALA A 166 3.24 -9.50 -4.93
CA ALA A 166 2.19 -8.82 -4.19
C ALA A 166 0.96 -9.73 -4.08
N THR A 167 0.62 -10.15 -2.87
CA THR A 167 -0.54 -11.00 -2.59
C THR A 167 -1.58 -10.23 -1.84
N TYR A 168 -2.81 -10.26 -2.35
CA TYR A 168 -4.00 -9.78 -1.66
C TYR A 168 -4.89 -10.98 -1.34
N SER A 169 -5.47 -11.00 -0.14
CA SER A 169 -6.41 -12.04 0.27
C SER A 169 -7.54 -11.46 1.10
N VAL A 170 -8.74 -12.02 0.95
CA VAL A 170 -9.90 -11.70 1.77
C VAL A 170 -10.31 -12.89 2.61
N GLY A 171 -10.78 -12.60 3.83
CA GLY A 171 -11.26 -13.61 4.77
C GLY A 171 -12.46 -13.11 5.56
N SER A 172 -13.22 -14.04 6.14
CA SER A 172 -14.33 -13.73 7.02
C SER A 172 -14.41 -14.74 8.15
N SER A 173 -14.64 -14.24 9.37
CA SER A 173 -14.96 -15.05 10.54
C SER A 173 -16.28 -14.55 11.13
N CYS A 174 -17.36 -15.27 10.83
CA CYS A 174 -18.68 -15.04 11.40
C CYS A 174 -18.88 -15.98 12.59
N THR A 175 -19.21 -15.45 13.76
CA THR A 175 -19.67 -16.26 14.89
C THR A 175 -21.20 -16.42 14.80
N LYS A 176 -21.75 -17.56 15.24
CA LYS A 176 -23.21 -17.79 15.25
C LYS A 176 -23.93 -17.05 16.38
N GLU A 177 -23.18 -16.60 17.39
CA GLU A 177 -23.71 -16.09 18.65
C GLU A 177 -23.82 -14.57 18.68
N GLU A 178 -23.21 -13.88 17.73
CA GLU A 178 -23.39 -12.46 17.51
C GLU A 178 -23.55 -12.24 16.02
N SER A 179 -24.54 -11.44 15.59
CA SER A 179 -24.80 -11.08 14.19
C SER A 179 -23.67 -10.27 13.53
N LYS A 180 -22.43 -10.43 13.99
CA LYS A 180 -21.23 -9.68 13.64
C LYS A 180 -20.25 -10.61 12.92
N CYS A 181 -19.98 -10.31 11.66
CA CYS A 181 -18.90 -10.92 10.92
C CYS A 181 -17.71 -9.96 10.91
N GLU A 182 -16.57 -10.40 11.43
CA GLU A 182 -15.32 -9.72 11.13
C GLU A 182 -14.88 -10.14 9.73
N THR A 183 -14.52 -9.17 8.89
CA THR A 183 -13.98 -9.43 7.55
C THR A 183 -12.61 -8.81 7.42
N LYS A 184 -11.71 -9.43 6.65
CA LYS A 184 -10.31 -9.01 6.58
C LYS A 184 -9.88 -8.89 5.13
N LEU A 185 -9.24 -7.78 4.79
CA LEU A 185 -8.36 -7.67 3.63
C LEU A 185 -6.92 -7.73 4.15
N THR A 186 -6.13 -8.68 3.66
CA THR A 186 -4.69 -8.75 3.91
C THR A 186 -3.94 -8.45 2.62
N ALA A 187 -2.97 -7.54 2.69
CA ALA A 187 -2.06 -7.22 1.60
C ALA A 187 -0.62 -7.53 2.03
N LYS A 188 0.13 -8.21 1.17
CA LYS A 188 1.51 -8.63 1.45
C LYS A 188 2.38 -8.46 0.22
N THR A 189 3.46 -7.70 0.33
CA THR A 189 4.56 -7.71 -0.63
C THR A 189 5.76 -8.49 -0.09
N VAL A 190 6.40 -9.26 -0.95
CA VAL A 190 7.65 -9.96 -0.69
C VAL A 190 8.59 -9.65 -1.83
N SER A 191 9.67 -8.93 -1.55
CA SER A 191 10.66 -8.50 -2.54
C SER A 191 12.01 -9.13 -2.24
N LEU A 192 12.60 -9.74 -3.25
CA LEU A 192 13.91 -10.39 -3.18
C LEU A 192 14.88 -9.60 -4.05
N ALA A 193 15.95 -9.08 -3.46
CA ALA A 193 17.10 -8.58 -4.20
C ALA A 193 17.87 -9.77 -4.79
N LEU A 194 18.09 -9.76 -6.11
CA LEU A 194 18.59 -10.92 -6.84
C LEU A 194 20.06 -10.81 -7.22
N THR A 195 20.56 -9.59 -7.47
CA THR A 195 21.91 -9.38 -8.02
C THR A 195 22.79 -8.48 -7.16
N GLU A 196 22.25 -7.40 -6.62
CA GLU A 196 23.01 -6.40 -5.88
C GLU A 196 22.28 -5.97 -4.61
N LYS A 197 23.00 -5.30 -3.72
CA LYS A 197 22.43 -4.60 -2.59
C LYS A 197 21.63 -3.40 -3.10
N THR A 198 20.40 -3.22 -2.62
CA THR A 198 19.48 -2.17 -3.08
C THR A 198 18.53 -1.73 -1.98
N PRO A 199 18.10 -0.46 -1.97
CA PRO A 199 16.98 -0.06 -1.15
C PRO A 199 15.67 -0.68 -1.67
N ILE A 200 14.82 -1.14 -0.76
CA ILE A 200 13.46 -1.61 -1.01
C ILE A 200 12.59 -1.16 0.16
N MET A 201 11.58 -0.34 -0.13
CA MET A 201 10.55 0.05 0.83
C MET A 201 9.26 0.24 0.04
N LEU A 202 8.38 -0.76 0.01
CA LEU A 202 7.12 -0.66 -0.73
C LEU A 202 6.01 -0.23 0.20
N ALA A 203 4.97 0.40 -0.33
CA ALA A 203 3.74 0.69 0.40
C ALA A 203 2.50 0.46 -0.48
N HIS A 204 1.36 0.19 0.16
CA HIS A 204 0.06 0.13 -0.50
C HIS A 204 -0.61 1.50 -0.36
N HIS A 205 -0.78 2.23 -1.46
CA HIS A 205 -1.25 3.61 -1.46
C HIS A 205 -2.79 3.68 -1.49
N ILE A 206 -3.44 2.99 -0.54
CA ILE A 206 -4.90 2.86 -0.51
C ILE A 206 -5.53 4.07 0.15
N TYR A 207 -6.43 4.70 -0.58
CA TYR A 207 -7.26 5.81 -0.14
C TYR A 207 -8.58 5.26 0.44
N TRP A 208 -8.85 5.59 1.70
CA TRP A 208 -9.98 5.08 2.46
C TRP A 208 -11.04 6.16 2.68
N ASN A 209 -12.30 5.79 2.49
CA ASN A 209 -13.46 6.56 2.96
C ASN A 209 -14.48 5.59 3.59
N LEU A 210 -14.46 5.48 4.93
CA LEU A 210 -15.37 4.57 5.64
C LEU A 210 -16.82 5.07 5.67
N ASN A 211 -17.05 6.36 5.40
CA ASN A 211 -18.40 6.91 5.27
C ASN A 211 -19.01 6.67 3.89
N ALA A 212 -18.26 6.05 2.97
CA ALA A 212 -18.69 5.66 1.62
C ALA A 212 -19.23 6.84 0.79
N PHE A 213 -18.62 8.02 0.97
CA PHE A 213 -19.05 9.29 0.34
C PHE A 213 -20.51 9.66 0.65
N LYS A 214 -21.03 9.19 1.79
CA LYS A 214 -22.34 9.60 2.33
C LYS A 214 -22.27 10.96 3.03
N LYS A 215 -21.07 11.52 3.18
CA LYS A 215 -20.78 12.89 3.62
C LYS A 215 -19.77 13.54 2.65
N PRO A 216 -19.68 14.88 2.61
CA PRO A 216 -18.74 15.58 1.74
C PRO A 216 -17.27 15.26 1.98
N ASN A 217 -16.89 15.00 3.23
CA ASN A 217 -15.54 14.66 3.65
C ASN A 217 -15.58 13.77 4.91
N VAL A 218 -14.41 13.44 5.46
CA VAL A 218 -14.28 12.56 6.65
C VAL A 218 -14.22 13.32 7.98
N LEU A 219 -14.16 14.66 7.97
CA LEU A 219 -13.72 15.48 9.10
C LEU A 219 -14.61 15.34 10.35
N ASP A 220 -15.92 15.47 10.15
CA ASP A 220 -16.92 15.46 11.23
C ASP A 220 -17.63 14.10 11.37
N ASP A 221 -17.01 13.04 10.86
CA ASP A 221 -17.64 11.71 10.79
C ASP A 221 -16.69 10.59 11.21
N THR A 222 -15.44 10.68 10.78
CA THR A 222 -14.50 9.58 10.92
C THR A 222 -13.52 9.86 12.05
N THR A 223 -13.47 8.92 13.00
CA THR A 223 -12.53 8.90 14.12
C THR A 223 -11.28 8.13 13.73
N LEU A 224 -10.10 8.65 14.07
CA LEU A 224 -8.79 8.02 13.91
C LEU A 224 -8.14 7.77 15.28
N HIS A 225 -7.40 6.68 15.40
CA HIS A 225 -6.67 6.30 16.61
C HIS A 225 -5.38 5.53 16.26
N LEU A 226 -4.23 6.05 16.65
CA LEU A 226 -2.88 5.50 16.44
C LEU A 226 -2.21 5.19 17.79
N PRO A 227 -2.61 4.12 18.49
CA PRO A 227 -2.21 3.88 19.89
C PRO A 227 -0.70 3.73 20.10
N LEU A 228 0.03 3.30 19.08
CA LEU A 228 1.49 3.10 19.12
C LEU A 228 2.29 4.28 18.59
N SER A 229 1.64 5.37 18.17
CA SER A 229 2.28 6.47 17.45
C SER A 229 2.37 7.73 18.28
N LYS A 230 3.30 7.75 19.25
CA LYS A 230 3.61 8.94 20.05
C LYS A 230 4.58 9.90 19.36
N ARG A 231 5.18 9.46 18.25
CA ARG A 231 6.20 10.19 17.53
C ARG A 231 5.95 10.13 16.03
N PHE A 232 6.41 11.14 15.32
CA PHE A 232 6.39 11.20 13.87
C PHE A 232 7.72 11.75 13.33
N ILE A 233 7.98 11.51 12.06
CA ILE A 233 9.17 12.04 11.38
C ILE A 233 8.87 13.49 10.97
N TYR A 234 9.64 14.42 11.49
CA TYR A 234 9.49 15.84 11.16
C TYR A 234 10.10 16.13 9.80
N ILE A 235 9.34 16.80 8.93
CA ILE A 235 9.78 17.14 7.55
C ILE A 235 10.01 18.64 7.37
N ASP A 236 10.75 19.03 6.34
CA ASP A 236 10.87 20.42 5.91
C ASP A 236 9.76 20.83 4.93
N SER A 237 9.83 22.05 4.39
CA SER A 237 8.83 22.55 3.44
C SER A 237 8.85 21.82 2.09
N ALA A 238 9.90 21.07 1.77
CA ALA A 238 9.96 20.18 0.60
C ALA A 238 9.42 18.77 0.92
N ALA A 239 8.85 18.59 2.12
CA ALA A 239 8.40 17.31 2.65
C ALA A 239 9.52 16.27 2.80
N ILE A 240 10.77 16.72 2.95
CA ILE A 240 11.92 15.86 3.22
C ILE A 240 12.19 15.79 4.72
N PRO A 241 12.47 14.60 5.29
CA PRO A 241 12.83 14.51 6.69
C PRO A 241 14.02 15.38 7.10
N THR A 242 13.86 16.12 8.20
CA THR A 242 14.93 16.95 8.78
C THR A 242 15.93 16.13 9.59
N GLY A 243 15.59 14.86 9.85
CA GLY A 243 16.29 13.98 10.78
C GLY A 243 15.80 14.09 12.23
N GLU A 244 14.81 14.94 12.53
CA GLU A 244 14.14 15.05 13.82
C GLU A 244 12.97 14.06 13.93
N LEU A 245 12.79 13.48 15.14
CA LEU A 245 11.63 12.69 15.49
C LEU A 245 10.84 13.47 16.55
N ALA A 246 9.71 14.03 16.15
CA ALA A 246 8.92 14.94 16.99
C ALA A 246 7.86 14.18 17.80
N ASP A 247 7.49 14.72 18.96
CA ASP A 247 6.47 14.15 19.85
C ASP A 247 5.08 14.67 19.45
N THR A 248 4.12 13.76 19.26
CA THR A 248 2.78 14.09 18.77
C THR A 248 1.96 14.90 19.76
N ALA A 249 2.20 14.76 21.06
CA ALA A 249 1.42 15.42 22.11
C ALA A 249 1.87 16.86 22.38
N THR A 250 3.12 17.19 22.08
CA THR A 250 3.69 18.53 22.34
C THR A 250 3.85 19.40 21.09
N THR A 251 3.90 18.78 19.90
CA THR A 251 4.04 19.53 18.63
C THR A 251 2.66 20.00 18.15
N PHE A 252 2.57 21.25 17.66
CA PHE A 252 1.34 21.86 17.15
C PHE A 252 0.14 21.73 18.09
N ASP A 253 0.35 21.96 19.39
CA ASP A 253 -0.67 21.83 20.45
C ASP A 253 -1.40 20.47 20.45
N GLY A 254 -0.73 19.40 20.01
CA GLY A 254 -1.32 18.06 19.95
C GLY A 254 -2.19 17.79 18.73
N ALA A 255 -2.13 18.62 17.69
CA ALA A 255 -2.93 18.44 16.47
C ALA A 255 -2.69 17.07 15.80
N LEU A 256 -1.46 16.55 15.90
CA LEU A 256 -1.06 15.23 15.40
C LEU A 256 -1.20 14.11 16.46
N ASP A 257 -1.64 14.41 17.69
CA ASP A 257 -1.86 13.40 18.71
C ASP A 257 -3.13 12.60 18.44
N PHE A 258 -2.94 11.41 17.88
CA PHE A 258 -3.95 10.38 17.69
C PHE A 258 -3.74 9.19 18.63
N THR A 259 -2.92 9.30 19.68
CA THR A 259 -2.70 8.21 20.65
C THR A 259 -3.96 7.86 21.45
N LYS A 260 -4.99 8.71 21.36
CA LYS A 260 -6.37 8.45 21.77
C LYS A 260 -7.30 8.68 20.59
N PRO A 261 -8.47 8.01 20.54
CA PRO A 261 -9.45 8.22 19.49
C PRO A 261 -9.87 9.69 19.38
N LYS A 262 -9.80 10.23 18.15
CA LYS A 262 -10.08 11.63 17.84
C LYS A 262 -10.74 11.75 16.46
N LEU A 263 -11.74 12.62 16.31
CA LEU A 263 -12.26 12.98 14.98
C LEU A 263 -11.14 13.57 14.14
N ILE A 264 -11.03 13.15 12.88
CA ILE A 264 -10.01 13.67 11.96
C ILE A 264 -10.13 15.19 11.82
N GLY A 265 -11.34 15.74 11.81
CA GLY A 265 -11.56 17.18 11.69
C GLY A 265 -11.21 18.01 12.91
N LYS A 266 -11.01 17.41 14.09
CA LYS A 266 -10.95 18.14 15.35
C LYS A 266 -9.86 19.22 15.37
N ASP A 267 -8.66 18.86 14.91
CA ASP A 267 -7.47 19.73 14.97
C ASP A 267 -6.85 19.95 13.59
N ILE A 268 -7.54 19.61 12.50
CA ILE A 268 -6.96 19.60 11.15
C ILE A 268 -6.50 20.98 10.68
N ALA A 269 -7.17 22.05 11.13
CA ALA A 269 -6.81 23.43 10.81
C ALA A 269 -5.49 23.87 11.45
N SER A 270 -5.05 23.20 12.51
CA SER A 270 -3.77 23.42 13.19
C SER A 270 -2.74 22.34 12.85
N ALA A 271 -3.09 21.37 11.99
CA ALA A 271 -2.18 20.35 11.53
C ALA A 271 -1.26 20.93 10.46
N GLU A 272 0.00 21.13 10.85
CA GLU A 272 1.09 21.59 10.00
C GLU A 272 2.08 20.43 9.73
N ASN A 273 3.23 20.75 9.13
CA ASN A 273 4.27 19.79 8.77
C ASN A 273 3.85 18.78 7.68
N CYS A 274 3.08 19.24 6.69
CA CYS A 274 2.68 18.46 5.51
C CYS A 274 3.26 19.03 4.20
N GLY A 275 4.38 19.76 4.27
CA GLY A 275 5.01 20.47 3.16
C GLY A 275 4.67 21.96 3.11
N ALA A 276 5.16 22.67 2.09
CA ALA A 276 4.91 24.09 1.88
C ALA A 276 3.44 24.38 1.63
N ASP A 277 2.93 25.45 2.26
CA ASP A 277 1.56 25.95 2.08
C ASP A 277 0.46 24.89 2.28
N CYS A 278 0.73 23.89 3.11
CA CYS A 278 -0.16 22.78 3.37
C CYS A 278 -0.88 22.91 4.73
N THR A 279 -2.13 22.45 4.77
CA THR A 279 -2.91 22.26 5.99
C THR A 279 -3.55 20.88 5.95
N GLY A 280 -3.42 20.12 7.03
CA GLY A 280 -3.90 18.75 7.14
C GLY A 280 -2.80 17.77 7.50
N TYR A 281 -3.09 16.48 7.34
CA TYR A 281 -2.18 15.40 7.67
C TYR A 281 -1.46 14.93 6.40
N ASP A 282 -0.14 14.84 6.48
CA ASP A 282 0.74 14.16 5.52
C ASP A 282 2.03 13.76 6.26
N ASN A 283 1.89 12.89 7.26
CA ASN A 283 2.94 12.64 8.25
C ASN A 283 3.24 11.14 8.39
N ALA A 284 4.52 10.81 8.49
CA ALA A 284 4.99 9.46 8.80
C ALA A 284 5.03 9.26 10.32
N PHE A 285 4.01 8.60 10.86
CA PHE A 285 3.91 8.24 12.26
C PHE A 285 4.76 7.00 12.57
N ILE A 286 5.56 7.05 13.63
CA ILE A 286 6.40 5.92 14.05
C ILE A 286 5.57 4.95 14.88
N ILE A 287 5.64 3.66 14.55
CA ILE A 287 4.97 2.60 15.32
C ILE A 287 5.92 2.08 16.41
N ASP A 288 5.79 2.63 17.62
CA ASP A 288 6.57 2.27 18.80
C ASP A 288 5.97 1.04 19.51
N ARG A 289 6.41 -0.15 19.11
CA ARG A 289 6.00 -1.42 19.73
C ARG A 289 6.73 -1.66 21.06
N PRO A 290 6.06 -2.25 22.07
CA PRO A 290 6.71 -2.68 23.32
C PRO A 290 7.89 -3.63 23.06
N SER A 291 9.00 -3.43 23.78
CA SER A 291 10.28 -4.14 23.54
C SER A 291 10.33 -5.58 24.05
N ASN A 292 9.31 -6.03 24.79
CA ASN A 292 9.27 -7.32 25.47
C ASN A 292 8.45 -8.39 24.73
N GLU A 293 7.88 -8.10 23.57
CA GLU A 293 7.16 -9.08 22.77
C GLU A 293 8.11 -9.74 21.77
N SER A 294 8.67 -10.88 22.16
CA SER A 294 9.30 -11.79 21.22
C SER A 294 8.26 -12.22 20.20
N ASP A 295 8.52 -11.94 18.92
CA ASP A 295 7.82 -12.52 17.77
C ASP A 295 6.54 -11.81 17.26
N TRP A 296 6.42 -10.48 17.43
CA TRP A 296 5.33 -9.69 16.81
C TRP A 296 5.28 -9.79 15.26
N THR A 297 6.29 -10.39 14.61
CA THR A 297 6.32 -10.62 13.16
C THR A 297 5.84 -12.01 12.72
N SER A 298 5.64 -12.98 13.63
CA SER A 298 5.33 -14.36 13.22
C SER A 298 3.86 -14.59 12.87
N SER A 299 2.93 -13.85 13.49
CA SER A 299 1.51 -13.99 13.19
C SER A 299 0.76 -12.65 13.20
N PRO A 300 -0.13 -12.43 12.22
CA PRO A 300 -1.12 -11.35 12.23
C PRO A 300 -1.92 -11.22 13.53
N GLU A 301 -2.20 -12.35 14.17
CA GLU A 301 -3.07 -12.46 15.35
C GLU A 301 -2.38 -12.01 16.64
N THR A 302 -1.05 -11.98 16.64
CA THR A 302 -0.23 -11.56 17.78
C THR A 302 0.31 -10.14 17.60
N MET A 303 -0.12 -9.44 16.55
CA MET A 303 0.33 -8.08 16.28
C MET A 303 -0.51 -7.07 17.04
N ASP A 304 0.15 -6.14 17.73
CA ASP A 304 -0.52 -4.95 18.22
C ASP A 304 -1.18 -4.17 17.10
N VAL A 305 -2.33 -3.60 17.44
CA VAL A 305 -3.08 -2.71 16.55
C VAL A 305 -2.30 -1.41 16.35
N ALA A 306 -1.92 -1.13 15.10
CA ALA A 306 -1.21 0.09 14.75
C ALA A 306 -2.16 1.28 14.58
N LEU A 307 -3.37 1.03 14.07
CA LEU A 307 -4.35 2.05 13.73
C LEU A 307 -5.78 1.52 13.87
N ASN A 308 -6.70 2.34 14.37
CA ASN A 308 -8.15 2.14 14.23
C ASN A 308 -8.78 3.35 13.55
N MET A 309 -9.76 3.11 12.69
CA MET A 309 -10.58 4.14 12.06
C MET A 309 -12.04 3.72 12.07
N ALA A 310 -12.98 4.64 12.32
CA ALA A 310 -14.41 4.32 12.32
C ALA A 310 -15.24 5.50 11.83
N SER A 311 -16.27 5.23 11.02
CA SER A 311 -17.24 6.22 10.55
C SER A 311 -18.53 6.14 11.34
N GLU A 312 -19.03 7.27 11.82
CA GLU A 312 -20.36 7.35 12.44
C GLU A 312 -21.48 7.12 11.42
N THR A 313 -21.37 7.67 10.21
CA THR A 313 -22.43 7.62 9.19
C THR A 313 -22.74 6.19 8.73
N THR A 314 -21.73 5.36 8.49
CA THR A 314 -21.94 3.96 8.09
C THR A 314 -21.90 3.01 9.28
N GLY A 315 -21.23 3.40 10.37
CA GLY A 315 -20.85 2.49 11.45
C GLY A 315 -19.81 1.46 11.04
N ILE A 316 -19.12 1.64 9.90
CA ILE A 316 -17.99 0.78 9.54
C ILE A 316 -16.80 1.15 10.43
N SER A 317 -16.19 0.15 11.05
CA SER A 317 -14.89 0.28 11.70
C SER A 317 -13.83 -0.53 10.97
N MET A 318 -12.59 -0.07 11.05
CA MET A 318 -11.42 -0.70 10.47
C MET A 318 -10.29 -0.69 11.50
N GLN A 319 -9.75 -1.87 11.78
CA GLN A 319 -8.56 -2.09 12.58
C GLN A 319 -7.40 -2.50 11.68
N VAL A 320 -6.22 -1.93 11.89
CA VAL A 320 -5.04 -2.18 11.06
C VAL A 320 -3.91 -2.75 11.90
N THR A 321 -3.43 -3.93 11.50
CA THR A 321 -2.19 -4.53 12.00
C THR A 321 -1.19 -4.63 10.85
N THR A 322 0.10 -4.41 11.14
CA THR A 322 1.14 -4.37 10.11
C THR A 322 2.50 -4.70 10.68
N ASN A 323 3.38 -5.31 9.88
CA ASN A 323 4.77 -5.55 10.26
C ASN A 323 5.71 -4.34 10.04
N GLN A 324 5.17 -3.23 9.56
CA GLN A 324 5.92 -2.04 9.21
C GLN A 324 6.26 -1.16 10.42
N LYS A 325 7.23 -0.26 10.28
CA LYS A 325 7.78 0.53 11.39
C LYS A 325 7.23 1.95 11.46
N ALA A 326 6.59 2.38 10.39
CA ALA A 326 5.86 3.61 10.32
C ALA A 326 4.53 3.41 9.57
N VAL A 327 3.68 4.41 9.67
CA VAL A 327 2.49 4.56 8.85
C VAL A 327 2.40 6.00 8.38
N GLN A 328 2.38 6.20 7.06
CA GLN A 328 2.03 7.51 6.49
C GLN A 328 0.52 7.68 6.58
N ILE A 329 0.10 8.83 7.10
CA ILE A 329 -1.29 9.27 7.07
C ILE A 329 -1.37 10.53 6.23
N TYR A 330 -2.08 10.43 5.11
CA TYR A 330 -2.38 11.57 4.25
C TYR A 330 -3.89 11.81 4.20
N SER A 331 -4.35 13.00 4.56
CA SER A 331 -5.78 13.33 4.61
C SER A 331 -6.33 13.90 3.32
N CYS A 332 -5.79 13.55 2.15
CA CYS A 332 -6.34 14.02 0.88
C CYS A 332 -6.39 15.55 0.76
N ASN A 333 -5.34 16.22 1.28
CA ASN A 333 -5.25 17.68 1.38
C ASN A 333 -5.35 18.38 0.01
N ASN A 334 -4.94 17.69 -1.06
CA ASN A 334 -4.87 18.21 -2.43
C ASN A 334 -6.08 17.81 -3.30
N GLN A 335 -7.05 17.08 -2.75
CA GLN A 335 -8.30 16.82 -3.47
C GLN A 335 -9.15 18.09 -3.48
N ASP A 336 -9.78 18.40 -4.60
CA ASP A 336 -10.46 19.70 -4.82
C ASP A 336 -11.86 19.56 -5.43
N GLY A 337 -12.40 18.34 -5.51
CA GLY A 337 -13.70 18.07 -6.11
C GLY A 337 -13.69 17.94 -7.64
N THR A 338 -12.52 17.87 -8.28
CA THR A 338 -12.43 17.65 -9.74
C THR A 338 -12.53 16.17 -10.14
N ILE A 339 -12.18 15.26 -9.25
CA ILE A 339 -12.23 13.81 -9.51
C ILE A 339 -13.60 13.25 -9.10
N PRO A 340 -14.33 12.56 -9.98
CA PRO A 340 -15.63 11.99 -9.65
C PRO A 340 -15.49 10.80 -8.70
N VAL A 341 -16.46 10.67 -7.78
CA VAL A 341 -16.68 9.41 -7.05
C VAL A 341 -17.12 8.33 -8.06
N LYS A 342 -16.73 7.07 -7.79
CA LYS A 342 -17.20 5.91 -8.56
C LYS A 342 -18.70 5.98 -8.80
N GLN A 343 -19.11 5.85 -10.07
CA GLN A 343 -20.52 5.89 -10.45
C GLN A 343 -21.30 4.76 -9.77
N SER A 344 -20.67 3.61 -9.57
CA SER A 344 -21.26 2.50 -8.82
C SER A 344 -21.54 2.88 -7.35
N GLN A 345 -20.69 3.69 -6.71
CA GLN A 345 -20.90 4.17 -5.34
C GLN A 345 -21.96 5.28 -5.28
N VAL A 346 -21.94 6.21 -6.23
CA VAL A 346 -22.97 7.24 -6.37
C VAL A 346 -24.37 6.61 -6.53
N GLN A 347 -24.48 5.55 -7.34
CA GLN A 347 -25.74 4.81 -7.50
C GLN A 347 -26.19 4.13 -6.21
N ARG A 348 -25.27 3.50 -5.45
CA ARG A 348 -25.58 2.94 -4.12
C ARG A 348 -26.13 4.00 -3.17
N ASN A 349 -25.45 5.15 -3.07
CA ASN A 349 -25.89 6.24 -2.20
C ASN A 349 -27.26 6.82 -2.60
N LYS A 350 -27.55 6.95 -3.89
CA LYS A 350 -28.85 7.41 -4.40
C LYS A 350 -29.98 6.42 -4.11
N MET A 351 -29.73 5.11 -4.21
CA MET A 351 -30.71 4.08 -3.83
C MET A 351 -31.05 4.11 -2.34
N GLU A 352 -30.15 4.60 -1.50
CA GLU A 352 -30.38 4.79 -0.07
C GLU A 352 -31.04 6.12 0.29
N ALA A 353 -31.41 6.95 -0.71
CA ALA A 353 -32.02 8.27 -0.54
C ALA A 353 -31.22 9.22 0.37
N ASN A 354 -29.88 9.08 0.40
CA ASN A 354 -29.03 9.97 1.18
C ASN A 354 -28.87 11.32 0.47
N LYS A 355 -29.27 12.41 1.13
CA LYS A 355 -29.18 13.77 0.58
C LYS A 355 -27.79 14.40 0.75
N ASP A 356 -26.98 13.86 1.65
CA ASP A 356 -25.65 14.39 2.00
C ASP A 356 -24.52 13.76 1.17
N SER A 357 -24.84 12.77 0.32
CA SER A 357 -23.84 12.10 -0.51
C SER A 357 -23.29 13.03 -1.57
N VAL A 358 -22.00 12.85 -1.89
CA VAL A 358 -21.30 13.64 -2.92
C VAL A 358 -20.93 12.78 -4.13
N ASP A 359 -20.87 13.43 -5.29
CA ASP A 359 -20.56 12.81 -6.57
C ASP A 359 -19.08 13.05 -6.98
N VAL A 360 -18.30 13.78 -6.16
CA VAL A 360 -16.89 14.12 -6.36
C VAL A 360 -16.07 13.94 -5.07
N ILE A 361 -14.76 13.74 -5.22
CA ILE A 361 -13.82 13.61 -4.10
C ILE A 361 -13.39 15.03 -3.68
N ASN A 362 -13.98 15.54 -2.60
CA ASN A 362 -13.62 16.85 -2.05
C ASN A 362 -12.29 16.80 -1.29
N GLN A 363 -11.77 17.97 -0.95
CA GLN A 363 -10.71 18.11 0.04
C GLN A 363 -11.09 17.37 1.33
N TYR A 364 -10.15 16.59 1.87
CA TYR A 364 -10.37 15.72 3.02
C TYR A 364 -11.43 14.64 2.79
N GLY A 365 -11.70 14.29 1.53
CA GLY A 365 -12.64 13.25 1.12
C GLY A 365 -12.21 11.82 1.49
N CYS A 366 -11.00 11.64 2.03
CA CYS A 366 -10.40 10.36 2.31
C CYS A 366 -9.23 10.46 3.28
N ILE A 367 -8.79 9.30 3.78
CA ILE A 367 -7.52 9.10 4.47
C ILE A 367 -6.73 8.04 3.74
N VAL A 368 -5.46 8.30 3.43
CA VAL A 368 -4.52 7.29 2.96
C VAL A 368 -3.79 6.71 4.15
N ILE A 369 -3.62 5.38 4.13
CA ILE A 369 -2.87 4.65 5.15
C ILE A 369 -1.81 3.84 4.43
N GLU A 370 -0.57 4.31 4.49
CA GLU A 370 0.57 3.61 3.90
C GLU A 370 1.41 3.02 5.01
N THR A 371 1.29 1.71 5.25
CA THR A 371 2.18 1.03 6.19
C THR A 371 3.53 0.87 5.51
N GLU A 372 4.59 1.45 6.08
CA GLU A 372 5.91 1.51 5.43
C GLU A 372 7.08 1.60 6.42
N GLY A 373 8.31 1.66 5.89
CA GLY A 373 9.49 1.97 6.68
C GLY A 373 9.54 3.46 7.05
N TRP A 374 10.60 3.87 7.74
CA TRP A 374 10.79 5.29 8.05
C TRP A 374 11.17 6.05 6.77
N ILE A 375 10.39 7.05 6.39
CA ILE A 375 10.59 7.83 5.17
C ILE A 375 12.00 8.43 5.12
N ASP A 376 12.65 8.40 3.95
CA ASP A 376 14.06 8.79 3.75
C ASP A 376 15.06 8.19 4.78
N GLY A 377 14.74 7.04 5.38
CA GLY A 377 15.58 6.40 6.40
C GLY A 377 16.98 6.04 5.89
N ILE A 378 17.11 5.70 4.61
CA ILE A 378 18.38 5.44 3.92
C ILE A 378 19.31 6.67 3.86
N SER A 379 18.74 7.87 3.93
CA SER A 379 19.50 9.14 3.99
C SER A 379 19.72 9.61 5.44
N ASN A 380 19.21 8.87 6.42
CA ASN A 380 19.24 9.18 7.84
C ASN A 380 19.83 8.01 8.67
N PRO A 381 21.09 7.59 8.41
CA PRO A 381 21.67 6.37 8.99
C PRO A 381 21.71 6.35 10.52
N LYS A 382 21.69 7.53 11.17
CA LYS A 382 21.58 7.69 12.63
C LYS A 382 20.32 7.05 13.24
N TRP A 383 19.29 6.80 12.43
CA TRP A 383 18.06 6.12 12.86
C TRP A 383 18.17 4.60 12.86
N GLY A 384 19.24 4.02 12.31
CA GLY A 384 19.48 2.58 12.30
C GLY A 384 18.45 1.79 11.48
N GLN A 385 17.94 2.37 10.40
CA GLN A 385 16.87 1.77 9.58
C GLN A 385 17.39 0.92 8.41
N ASP A 386 18.68 0.99 8.07
CA ASP A 386 19.27 0.30 6.91
C ASP A 386 18.92 -1.18 6.85
N LYS A 387 18.96 -1.91 7.98
CA LYS A 387 18.63 -3.34 8.03
C LYS A 387 17.17 -3.69 7.71
N TYR A 388 16.30 -2.68 7.56
CA TYR A 388 14.89 -2.80 7.20
C TYR A 388 14.55 -2.16 5.86
N GLN A 389 15.54 -1.57 5.18
CA GLN A 389 15.34 -0.83 3.94
C GLN A 389 16.35 -1.21 2.86
N ILE A 390 17.52 -1.74 3.24
CA ILE A 390 18.57 -2.16 2.33
C ILE A 390 18.67 -3.68 2.33
N TYR A 391 18.53 -4.29 1.16
CA TYR A 391 18.47 -5.73 0.97
C TYR A 391 19.47 -6.18 -0.10
N SER A 392 19.99 -7.39 0.03
CA SER A 392 20.92 -8.04 -0.93
C SER A 392 20.55 -9.51 -1.14
N PRO A 393 21.18 -10.22 -2.10
CA PRO A 393 20.97 -11.65 -2.32
C PRO A 393 21.24 -12.53 -1.09
N GLU A 394 22.06 -12.05 -0.15
CA GLU A 394 22.43 -12.74 1.09
C GLU A 394 21.47 -12.44 2.24
N THR A 395 20.62 -11.42 2.13
CA THR A 395 19.62 -11.07 3.15
C THR A 395 18.28 -11.74 2.88
N GLY A 396 17.45 -11.86 3.92
CA GLY A 396 16.05 -12.26 3.75
C GLY A 396 15.26 -11.24 2.91
N PRO A 397 14.07 -11.60 2.41
CA PRO A 397 13.27 -10.69 1.60
C PRO A 397 12.82 -9.45 2.38
N ALA A 398 12.61 -8.35 1.67
CA ALA A 398 11.81 -7.25 2.17
C ALA A 398 10.35 -7.69 2.21
N VAL A 399 9.72 -7.63 3.39
CA VAL A 399 8.32 -8.03 3.57
C VAL A 399 7.53 -6.85 4.11
N ASN A 400 6.59 -6.34 3.32
CA ASN A 400 5.53 -5.48 3.82
C ASN A 400 4.24 -6.27 3.92
N TRP A 401 3.68 -6.32 5.12
CA TRP A 401 2.46 -7.04 5.42
C TRP A 401 1.53 -6.15 6.22
N VAL A 402 0.26 -6.09 5.82
CA VAL A 402 -0.79 -5.35 6.51
C VAL A 402 -2.12 -6.10 6.43
N THR A 403 -2.90 -6.07 7.50
CA THR A 403 -4.30 -6.51 7.52
C THR A 403 -5.22 -5.40 7.96
N PHE A 404 -6.26 -5.18 7.17
CA PHE A 404 -7.39 -4.30 7.43
C PHE A 404 -8.58 -5.18 7.84
N ALA A 405 -8.88 -5.22 9.13
CA ALA A 405 -10.03 -5.94 9.69
C ALA A 405 -11.22 -4.98 9.85
N PHE A 406 -12.33 -5.32 9.20
CA PHE A 406 -13.54 -4.52 9.19
C PHE A 406 -14.61 -5.13 10.11
N GLY A 407 -15.26 -4.25 10.85
CA GLY A 407 -16.40 -4.55 11.70
C GLY A 407 -17.37 -3.39 11.75
N ASN A 408 -18.21 -3.37 12.78
CA ASN A 408 -19.16 -2.28 13.01
C ASN A 408 -19.10 -1.75 14.44
N VAL A 409 -19.27 -0.43 14.59
CA VAL A 409 -19.37 0.29 15.89
C VAL A 409 -20.79 0.55 16.32
#